data_AF-A0A7X6B978-F1
#
_entry.id   AF-A0A7X6B978-F1
#
_cell.length_a   1.000
_cell.length_b   1.000
_cell.length_c   1.000
_cell.angle_alpha   90.00
_cell.angle_beta   90.00
_cell.angle_gamma   90.00
#
_symmetry.space_group_name_H-M   'P 1'
#
loop_
_entity.id
_entity.type
_entity.pdbx_description
1 polymer ?
#
loop_
_entity_poly.entity_id
_entity_poly.type
_entity_poly.pdbx_seq_one_letter_code
_entity_poly.pdbx_strand_id
1 'polypeptide(L)'
;MYDKRDMAVVITAATNLKWLNSIYAGVDGMPLDLFHERGTIVTNGAGINAITIAEYVVMGMLTVAKGYRDVVRAQERREWLMDSSGKVELFGSKALLLGYGAIGS
;
A
#
# COMPACT_ATOMS: atom_id res chain seq x y z
N MET A 1 1.88 13.10 10.15
CA MET A 1 1.91 12.85 8.70
C MET A 1 2.40 14.14 8.06
N TYR A 2 3.47 14.11 7.26
CA TYR A 2 4.15 15.32 6.78
C TYR A 2 3.20 16.25 5.99
N ASP A 3 3.18 17.54 6.32
CA ASP A 3 2.40 18.53 5.57
C ASP A 3 3.05 18.74 4.19
N LYS A 4 2.28 18.55 3.12
CA LYS A 4 2.74 18.74 1.74
C LYS A 4 3.24 20.16 1.49
N ARG A 5 2.70 21.16 2.20
CA ARG A 5 3.08 22.57 2.09
C ARG A 5 4.49 22.80 2.63
N ASP A 6 4.82 22.23 3.78
CA ASP A 6 6.15 22.35 4.38
C ASP A 6 7.22 21.72 3.48
N MET A 7 6.91 20.57 2.89
CA MET A 7 7.80 19.91 1.93
C MET A 7 8.05 20.79 0.70
N ALA A 8 7.01 21.40 0.13
CA ALA A 8 7.15 22.30 -1.01
C ALA A 8 7.99 23.54 -0.68
N VAL A 9 7.83 24.13 0.51
CA VAL A 9 8.62 25.27 0.97
C VAL A 9 10.11 24.90 1.05
N VAL A 10 10.44 23.78 1.70
CA VAL A 10 11.83 23.33 1.87
C VAL A 10 12.48 22.99 0.52
N ILE A 11 11.76 22.30 -0.37
CA ILE A 11 12.23 21.99 -1.73
C ILE A 11 12.48 23.27 -2.53
N THR A 12 11.57 24.25 -2.43
CA THR A 12 11.70 25.51 -3.14
C THR A 12 12.95 26.28 -2.69
N ALA A 13 13.27 26.24 -1.40
CA ALA A 13 14.47 26.85 -0.84
C ALA A 13 15.78 26.16 -1.27
N ALA A 14 15.74 24.89 -1.67
CA ALA A 14 16.91 24.12 -2.12
C ALA A 14 17.27 24.43 -3.59
N THR A 15 17.77 25.65 -3.86
CA THR A 15 18.02 26.16 -5.23
C THR A 15 19.06 25.38 -6.02
N ASN A 16 19.98 24.67 -5.35
CA ASN A 16 21.02 23.85 -5.99
C ASN A 16 20.74 22.34 -5.94
N LEU A 17 19.50 21.92 -5.64
CA LEU A 17 19.13 20.51 -5.52
C LEU A 17 19.28 19.78 -6.86
N LYS A 18 20.18 18.78 -6.92
CA LYS A 18 20.44 17.99 -8.13
C LYS A 18 19.65 16.68 -8.20
N TRP A 19 19.39 16.08 -7.04
CA TRP A 19 18.69 14.81 -6.95
C TRP A 19 17.84 14.75 -5.68
N LEU A 20 16.59 14.34 -5.83
CA LEU A 20 15.70 13.97 -4.73
C LEU A 20 15.32 12.51 -4.88
N ASN A 21 15.54 11.74 -3.82
CA ASN A 21 15.07 10.36 -3.72
C ASN A 21 13.99 10.24 -2.66
N SER A 22 12.94 9.48 -2.97
CA SER A 22 11.85 9.18 -2.04
C SER A 22 11.58 7.68 -1.97
N ILE A 23 11.24 7.21 -0.77
CA ILE A 23 10.75 5.84 -0.56
C ILE A 23 9.27 5.68 -0.95
N TYR A 24 8.55 6.78 -1.18
CA TYR A 24 7.15 6.71 -1.58
C TYR A 24 7.05 6.34 -3.06
N ALA A 25 6.03 5.57 -3.42
CA ALA A 25 5.70 5.31 -4.83
C ALA A 25 4.99 6.52 -5.47
N GLY A 26 4.07 7.14 -4.72
CA GLY A 26 3.31 8.30 -5.17
C GLY A 26 4.13 9.59 -5.10
N VAL A 27 3.99 10.42 -6.14
CA VAL A 27 4.69 11.71 -6.28
C VAL A 27 3.73 12.89 -6.32
N ASP A 28 2.43 12.67 -6.14
CA ASP A 28 1.36 13.69 -6.30
C ASP A 28 1.49 14.89 -5.34
N GLY A 29 2.25 14.73 -4.25
CA GLY A 29 2.50 15.82 -3.29
C GLY A 29 3.75 16.64 -3.57
N MET A 30 4.50 16.31 -4.62
CA MET A 30 5.80 16.93 -4.92
C MET A 30 5.67 18.03 -5.99
N PRO A 31 6.47 19.12 -5.93
CA PRO A 31 6.45 20.19 -6.93
C PRO A 31 7.19 19.76 -8.21
N LEU A 32 6.60 18.83 -8.98
CA LEU A 32 7.24 18.20 -10.15
C LEU A 32 7.64 19.22 -11.22
N ASP A 33 6.83 20.25 -11.45
CA ASP A 33 7.13 21.32 -12.42
C ASP A 33 8.41 22.06 -12.04
N LEU A 34 8.60 22.36 -10.75
CA LEU A 34 9.80 23.05 -10.25
C LEU A 34 11.05 22.18 -10.39
N PHE A 35 10.93 20.87 -10.16
CA PHE A 35 12.05 19.95 -10.39
C PHE A 35 12.43 19.91 -11.86
N HIS A 36 11.45 19.89 -12.76
CA HIS A 36 11.67 19.91 -14.19
C HIS A 36 12.38 21.20 -14.62
N GLU A 37 11.91 22.36 -14.17
CA GLU A 37 12.52 23.68 -14.44
C GLU A 37 13.99 23.74 -13.99
N ARG A 38 14.29 23.18 -12.80
CA ARG A 38 15.64 23.19 -12.22
C ARG A 38 16.56 22.09 -12.74
N GLY A 39 16.05 21.17 -13.55
CA GLY A 39 16.78 19.97 -13.98
C GLY A 39 17.12 19.03 -12.81
N THR A 40 16.31 19.04 -11.74
CA THR A 40 16.47 18.13 -10.60
C THR A 40 15.97 16.74 -10.97
N ILE A 41 16.80 15.71 -10.79
CA ILE A 41 16.40 14.33 -10.97
C ILE A 41 15.53 13.91 -9.78
N VAL A 42 14.44 13.20 -10.04
CA VAL A 42 13.59 12.62 -9.00
C VAL A 42 13.52 11.12 -9.18
N THR A 43 13.82 10.37 -8.11
CA THR A 43 13.62 8.92 -8.04
C THR A 43 12.64 8.60 -6.92
N ASN A 44 11.85 7.54 -7.11
CA ASN A 44 10.81 7.14 -6.18
C ASN A 44 10.87 5.63 -5.88
N GLY A 45 10.09 5.20 -4.90
CA GLY A 45 9.98 3.81 -4.46
C GLY A 45 8.94 3.00 -5.24
N ALA A 46 8.71 3.29 -6.52
CA ALA A 46 7.73 2.53 -7.30
C ALA A 46 8.08 1.02 -7.31
N GLY A 47 7.13 0.17 -6.92
CA GLY A 47 7.29 -1.29 -6.91
C GLY A 47 7.94 -1.89 -5.65
N ILE A 48 8.57 -1.11 -4.76
CA ILE A 48 9.31 -1.67 -3.61
C ILE A 48 8.43 -2.44 -2.62
N ASN A 49 7.14 -2.09 -2.55
CA ASN A 49 6.15 -2.71 -1.66
C ASN A 49 5.17 -3.63 -2.38
N ALA A 50 5.43 -3.97 -3.66
CA ALA A 50 4.49 -4.71 -4.49
C ALA A 50 4.09 -6.05 -3.85
N ILE A 51 5.07 -6.86 -3.44
CA ILE A 51 4.87 -8.17 -2.83
C ILE A 51 4.14 -8.04 -1.49
N THR A 52 4.60 -7.13 -0.61
CA THR A 52 3.97 -6.91 0.70
C THR A 52 2.49 -6.55 0.58
N ILE A 53 2.14 -5.71 -0.40
CA ILE A 53 0.74 -5.35 -0.65
C ILE A 53 -0.03 -6.56 -1.20
N ALA A 54 0.54 -7.32 -2.14
CA ALA A 54 -0.09 -8.52 -2.69
C ALA A 54 -0.38 -9.57 -1.59
N GLU A 55 0.58 -9.83 -0.70
CA GLU A 55 0.41 -10.71 0.46
C GLU A 55 -0.73 -10.22 1.37
N TYR A 56 -0.78 -8.91 1.63
CA TYR A 56 -1.81 -8.32 2.48
C TYR A 56 -3.21 -8.45 1.85
N VAL A 57 -3.33 -8.29 0.54
CA VAL A 57 -4.59 -8.49 -0.19
C VAL A 57 -5.06 -9.93 -0.08
N VAL A 58 -4.18 -10.91 -0.32
CA VAL A 58 -4.53 -12.35 -0.21
C VAL A 58 -4.92 -12.71 1.23
N MET A 59 -4.17 -12.23 2.23
CA MET A 59 -4.51 -12.40 3.64
C MET A 59 -5.88 -11.80 3.97
N GLY A 60 -6.19 -10.61 3.45
CA GLY A 60 -7.48 -9.95 3.62
C GLY A 60 -8.63 -10.77 3.02
N MET A 61 -8.46 -11.29 1.80
CA MET A 61 -9.43 -12.16 1.15
C MET A 61 -9.72 -13.42 1.98
N LEU A 62 -8.68 -14.09 2.48
CA LEU A 62 -8.82 -15.28 3.33
C LEU A 62 -9.47 -14.96 4.68
N THR A 63 -9.08 -13.84 5.30
CA THR A 63 -9.63 -13.37 6.58
C THR A 63 -11.14 -13.19 6.47
N VAL A 64 -11.62 -12.61 5.37
CA VAL A 64 -13.04 -12.43 5.09
C VAL A 64 -13.71 -13.77 4.81
N ALA A 65 -13.17 -14.58 3.90
CA ALA A 65 -13.76 -15.87 3.51
C ALA A 65 -13.93 -16.85 4.69
N LYS A 66 -13.01 -16.81 5.65
CA LYS A 66 -13.01 -17.69 6.83
C LYS A 66 -13.65 -17.06 8.07
N GLY A 67 -14.15 -15.81 7.98
CA GLY A 67 -14.71 -15.10 9.14
C GLY A 67 -13.69 -15.01 10.29
N TYR A 68 -12.39 -14.90 9.98
CA TYR A 68 -11.31 -15.18 10.94
C TYR A 68 -11.30 -14.21 12.13
N ARG A 69 -11.91 -13.03 11.98
CA ARG A 69 -12.09 -12.07 13.07
C ARG A 69 -12.86 -12.66 14.25
N ASP A 70 -13.83 -13.53 13.98
CA ASP A 70 -14.64 -14.14 15.05
C ASP A 70 -13.87 -15.27 15.74
N VAL A 71 -12.99 -15.97 15.03
CA VAL A 71 -12.04 -16.93 15.63
C VAL A 71 -11.14 -16.24 16.63
N VAL A 72 -10.53 -15.10 16.24
CA VAL A 72 -9.65 -14.32 17.13
C VAL A 72 -10.42 -13.83 18.37
N ARG A 73 -11.62 -13.30 18.19
CA ARG A 73 -12.46 -12.83 19.32
C ARG A 73 -12.92 -13.96 20.23
N ALA A 74 -13.24 -15.14 19.68
CA ALA A 74 -13.57 -16.31 20.49
C ALA A 74 -12.36 -16.77 21.32
N GLN A 75 -11.16 -16.74 20.72
CA GLN A 75 -9.90 -17.03 21.41
C GLN A 75 -9.64 -16.04 22.55
N GLU A 76 -9.89 -14.74 22.36
CA GLU A 76 -9.81 -13.73 23.42
C GLU A 76 -10.75 -14.03 24.59
N ARG A 77 -11.97 -14.52 24.31
CA ARG A 77 -12.95 -14.96 25.32
C ARG A 77 -12.69 -16.37 25.87
N ARG A 78 -11.67 -17.07 25.38
CA ARG A 78 -11.36 -18.47 25.70
C ARG A 78 -12.50 -19.43 25.38
N GLU A 79 -13.24 -19.14 24.33
CA GLU A 79 -14.36 -19.94 23.85
C GLU A 79 -13.92 -20.80 22.66
N TRP A 80 -14.44 -22.03 22.62
CA TRP A 80 -14.33 -22.88 21.44
C TRP A 80 -15.56 -22.73 20.57
N LEU A 81 -15.38 -22.34 19.31
CA LEU A 81 -16.47 -22.27 18.35
C LEU A 81 -16.90 -23.68 17.95
N MET A 82 -18.20 -23.98 18.07
CA MET A 82 -18.75 -25.29 17.73
C MET A 82 -18.92 -25.50 16.22
N ASP A 83 -18.80 -24.43 15.43
CA ASP A 83 -18.84 -24.45 13.97
C ASP A 83 -17.83 -23.41 13.43
N SER A 84 -17.44 -23.55 12.17
CA SER A 84 -16.56 -22.59 11.51
C SER A 84 -17.26 -21.25 11.30
N SER A 85 -16.60 -20.16 11.69
CA SER A 85 -17.07 -18.78 11.49
C SER A 85 -17.28 -18.41 10.02
N GLY A 86 -16.52 -19.01 9.12
CA GLY A 86 -16.68 -18.85 7.67
C GLY A 86 -16.40 -20.15 6.94
N LYS A 87 -17.22 -20.44 5.91
CA LYS A 87 -17.17 -21.68 5.13
C LYS A 87 -16.89 -21.44 3.64
N VAL A 88 -16.62 -20.18 3.25
CA VAL A 88 -16.32 -19.84 1.86
C VAL A 88 -14.93 -20.37 1.50
N GLU A 89 -14.84 -21.05 0.37
CA GLU A 89 -13.57 -21.46 -0.24
C GLU A 89 -13.20 -20.49 -1.35
N LEU A 90 -11.95 -20.04 -1.38
CA LEU A 90 -11.43 -19.26 -2.51
C LEU A 90 -10.99 -20.17 -3.66
N PHE A 91 -10.74 -21.45 -3.40
CA PHE A 91 -10.44 -22.42 -4.44
C PHE A 91 -11.63 -22.55 -5.40
N GLY A 92 -11.36 -22.47 -6.71
CA GLY A 92 -12.39 -22.48 -7.75
C GLY A 92 -13.20 -21.19 -7.88
N SER A 93 -12.97 -20.19 -7.01
CA SER A 93 -13.57 -18.86 -7.14
C SER A 93 -12.89 -18.04 -8.25
N LYS A 94 -13.49 -16.91 -8.61
CA LYS A 94 -12.96 -15.97 -9.59
C LYS A 94 -12.61 -14.66 -8.90
N ALA A 95 -11.40 -14.15 -9.13
CA ALA A 95 -10.97 -12.83 -8.71
C ALA A 95 -10.86 -11.90 -9.92
N LEU A 96 -11.29 -10.65 -9.77
CA LEU A 96 -11.09 -9.59 -10.76
C LEU A 96 -9.99 -8.66 -10.28
N LEU A 97 -8.95 -8.50 -11.10
CA LEU A 97 -7.87 -7.55 -10.86
C LEU A 97 -8.12 -6.30 -11.69
N LEU A 98 -8.40 -5.19 -11.02
CA LEU A 98 -8.55 -3.88 -11.66
C LEU A 98 -7.20 -3.16 -11.63
N GLY A 99 -6.42 -3.36 -12.68
CA GLY A 99 -5.05 -2.86 -12.81
C GLY A 99 -4.03 -4.00 -12.70
N TYR A 100 -3.34 -4.28 -13.80
CA TYR A 100 -2.32 -5.35 -13.92
C TYR A 100 -0.90 -4.75 -13.92
N GLY A 101 -0.61 -3.93 -12.90
CA GLY A 101 0.71 -3.37 -12.65
C GLY A 101 1.50 -4.19 -11.62
N ALA A 102 2.59 -3.63 -11.08
CA ALA A 102 3.52 -4.35 -10.19
C ALA A 102 2.88 -5.12 -9.02
N ILE A 103 1.76 -4.64 -8.47
CA ILE A 103 1.03 -5.32 -7.38
C ILE A 103 0.12 -6.45 -7.91
N GLY A 104 -0.50 -6.24 -9.07
CA GLY A 104 -1.53 -7.13 -9.60
C GLY A 104 -1.02 -8.20 -10.55
N SER A 105 0.24 -8.11 -11.01
CA SER A 105 0.82 -9.01 -12.01
C SER A 105 1.25 -10.35 -11.48
#